data_AF-A0A1Q7DHY3-F1
#
_entry.id   AF-A0A1Q7DHY3-F1
#
_cell.length_a   1.000
_cell.length_b   1.000
_cell.length_c   1.000
_cell.angle_alpha   90.00
_cell.angle_beta   90.00
_cell.angle_gamma   90.00
#
_symmetry.space_group_name_H-M   'P 1'
#
loop_
_entity.id
_entity.type
_entity.pdbx_description
1 polymer ?
#
loop_
_entity_poly.entity_id
_entity_poly.type
_entity_poly.pdbx_seq_one_letter_code
_entity_poly.pdbx_strand_id
1 'polypeptide(L)'
;MMPWKAWVAAIAIAGAAFFTARADAAPNVVHLNWGSQLNPSDCPDDQNYRYLEVNVTGQVSNDADQVPGTDPARFWARLEYNRHIQVWKVGIQVDPPPVTGERYCVLVHYQGSWMTIAGPTPGDPGNPNLKLTAGIEGTFEGGYRAVVIGVLNETGSVKLRGRAPTVDRGWSGLPYASPALDDWIDRFFLPGSVATPVWWGWIYHGGPNSTFVNACNISGNADCPGNGGNITP
;
A
#
# COMPACT_ATOMS: atom_id res chain seq x y z
N MET A 1 -3.64 -46.10 82.38
CA MET A 1 -4.48 -44.94 82.75
C MET A 1 -4.03 -43.74 81.93
N MET A 2 -5.01 -43.07 81.31
CA MET A 2 -4.95 -41.85 80.46
C MET A 2 -4.26 -41.90 79.06
N PRO A 3 -4.78 -41.11 78.09
CA PRO A 3 -4.88 -41.48 76.67
C PRO A 3 -4.20 -40.46 75.72
N TRP A 4 -4.05 -40.78 74.43
CA TRP A 4 -3.78 -39.73 73.43
C TRP A 4 -4.24 -40.08 72.01
N LYS A 5 -5.41 -39.52 71.67
CA LYS A 5 -5.83 -38.83 70.44
C LYS A 5 -5.27 -39.29 69.08
N ALA A 6 -6.18 -39.84 68.27
CA ALA A 6 -6.10 -39.94 66.82
C ALA A 6 -6.11 -38.55 66.17
N TRP A 7 -5.23 -38.35 65.19
CA TRP A 7 -5.26 -37.21 64.27
C TRP A 7 -5.88 -37.65 62.95
N VAL A 8 -7.03 -37.07 62.61
CA VAL A 8 -7.63 -37.15 61.28
C VAL A 8 -6.96 -36.07 60.43
N ALA A 9 -6.22 -36.48 59.40
CA ALA A 9 -5.66 -35.56 58.41
C ALA A 9 -6.77 -35.07 57.47
N ALA A 10 -7.09 -33.77 57.53
CA ALA A 10 -7.97 -33.12 56.58
C ALA A 10 -7.25 -32.97 55.24
N ILE A 11 -7.77 -33.59 54.19
CA ILE A 11 -7.34 -33.37 52.81
C ILE A 11 -7.99 -32.08 52.32
N ALA A 12 -7.19 -31.02 52.21
CA ALA A 12 -7.60 -29.79 51.53
C ALA A 12 -7.56 -30.04 50.02
N ILE A 13 -8.73 -30.11 49.38
CA ILE A 13 -8.84 -30.11 47.91
C ILE A 13 -8.61 -28.67 47.45
N ALA A 14 -7.40 -28.39 46.96
CA ALA A 14 -7.11 -27.15 46.28
C ALA A 14 -7.89 -27.11 44.95
N GLY A 15 -8.94 -26.28 44.90
CA GLY A 15 -9.67 -26.01 43.67
C GLY A 15 -8.76 -25.31 42.67
N ALA A 16 -8.50 -25.96 41.54
CA ALA A 16 -7.85 -25.33 40.40
C ALA A 16 -8.80 -24.26 39.84
N ALA A 17 -8.50 -22.99 40.12
CA ALA A 17 -9.13 -21.88 39.44
C ALA A 17 -8.64 -21.86 37.99
N PHE A 18 -9.47 -22.32 37.06
CA PHE A 18 -9.27 -22.10 35.65
C PHE A 18 -9.45 -20.61 35.37
N PHE A 19 -8.35 -19.85 35.36
CA PHE A 19 -8.34 -18.56 34.70
C PHE A 19 -8.50 -18.84 33.21
N THR A 20 -9.71 -18.60 32.69
CA THR A 20 -9.89 -18.43 31.25
C THR A 20 -9.05 -17.23 30.85
N ALA A 21 -7.92 -17.49 30.19
CA ALA A 21 -7.23 -16.44 29.46
C ALA A 21 -8.26 -15.82 28.53
N ARG A 22 -8.65 -14.57 28.81
CA ARG A 22 -9.27 -13.76 27.76
C ARG A 22 -8.24 -13.74 26.66
N ALA A 23 -8.56 -14.34 25.52
CA ALA A 23 -7.87 -14.01 24.29
C ALA A 23 -8.13 -12.52 24.09
N ASP A 24 -7.18 -11.69 24.52
CA ASP A 24 -7.13 -10.32 24.09
C ASP A 24 -7.13 -10.39 22.57
N ALA A 25 -8.19 -9.85 21.96
CA ALA A 25 -8.25 -9.71 20.52
C ALA A 25 -6.93 -9.04 20.12
N ALA A 26 -6.19 -9.68 19.19
CA ALA A 26 -5.00 -9.08 18.63
C ALA A 26 -5.31 -7.62 18.29
N PRO A 27 -4.38 -6.67 18.56
CA PRO A 27 -4.61 -5.26 18.25
C PRO A 27 -5.14 -5.18 16.83
N ASN A 28 -6.20 -4.39 16.62
CA ASN A 28 -6.88 -4.26 15.34
C ASN A 28 -5.85 -3.82 14.29
N VAL A 29 -5.22 -4.80 13.62
CA VAL A 29 -4.17 -4.55 12.64
C VAL A 29 -4.89 -3.86 11.50
N VAL A 30 -4.40 -2.70 11.08
CA VAL A 30 -4.98 -2.02 9.93
C VAL A 30 -4.81 -2.97 8.75
N HIS A 31 -5.94 -3.43 8.20
CA HIS A 31 -5.97 -4.36 7.09
C HIS A 31 -6.35 -3.60 5.81
N LEU A 32 -5.67 -3.93 4.71
CA LEU A 32 -5.96 -3.40 3.39
C LEU A 32 -6.26 -4.56 2.44
N ASN A 33 -7.47 -4.60 1.87
CA ASN A 33 -7.83 -5.61 0.88
C ASN A 33 -7.46 -5.17 -0.55
N TRP A 34 -6.18 -4.91 -0.78
CA TRP A 34 -5.68 -4.36 -2.04
C TRP A 34 -6.05 -5.22 -3.25
N GLY A 35 -6.03 -6.55 -3.10
CA GLY A 35 -6.33 -7.49 -4.18
C GLY A 35 -7.77 -7.40 -4.66
N SER A 36 -8.73 -7.17 -3.76
CA SER A 36 -10.12 -6.95 -4.17
C SER A 36 -10.32 -5.58 -4.79
N GLN A 37 -9.62 -4.54 -4.30
CA GLN A 37 -9.79 -3.17 -4.76
C GLN A 37 -9.14 -2.88 -6.12
N LEU A 38 -8.12 -3.64 -6.50
CA LEU A 38 -7.47 -3.53 -7.79
C LEU A 38 -8.04 -4.53 -8.80
N ASN A 39 -9.37 -4.52 -8.92
CA ASN A 39 -10.13 -5.38 -9.81
C ASN A 39 -10.75 -4.56 -10.97
N PRO A 40 -10.62 -5.01 -12.23
CA PRO A 40 -11.30 -4.39 -13.36
C PRO A 40 -12.83 -4.30 -13.21
N SER A 41 -13.44 -5.16 -12.38
CA SER A 41 -14.89 -5.09 -12.09
C SER A 41 -15.32 -3.77 -11.46
N ASP A 42 -14.43 -3.16 -10.69
CA ASP A 42 -14.68 -1.98 -9.88
C ASP A 42 -14.33 -0.68 -10.61
N CYS A 43 -13.93 -0.81 -11.88
CA CYS A 43 -13.79 0.30 -12.79
C CYS A 43 -15.16 0.90 -13.10
N PRO A 44 -15.36 2.22 -12.94
CA PRO A 44 -16.58 2.86 -13.38
C PRO A 44 -16.65 2.79 -14.91
N ASP A 45 -17.66 2.09 -15.44
CA ASP A 45 -18.00 2.09 -16.86
C ASP A 45 -19.33 2.83 -17.10
N ASP A 46 -19.51 3.33 -18.31
CA ASP A 46 -20.70 4.04 -18.76
C ASP A 46 -21.55 3.20 -19.73
N GLN A 47 -20.96 2.20 -20.38
CA GLN A 47 -21.56 1.44 -21.48
C GLN A 47 -21.45 -0.08 -21.32
N ASN A 48 -21.11 -0.59 -20.12
CA ASN A 48 -20.84 -2.02 -19.89
C ASN A 48 -19.77 -2.58 -20.86
N TYR A 49 -18.89 -1.67 -21.32
CA TYR A 49 -17.82 -1.91 -22.27
C TYR A 49 -16.50 -1.84 -21.52
N ARG A 50 -15.67 -2.89 -21.63
CA ARG A 50 -14.32 -2.90 -21.07
C ARG A 50 -13.39 -3.60 -22.03
N TYR A 51 -12.44 -2.87 -22.58
CA TYR A 51 -11.40 -3.41 -23.42
C TYR A 51 -10.04 -3.11 -22.82
N LEU A 52 -9.27 -4.15 -22.54
CA LEU A 52 -7.92 -4.00 -22.03
C LEU A 52 -7.07 -3.41 -23.16
N GLU A 53 -6.38 -2.29 -22.94
CA GLU A 53 -5.54 -1.57 -23.92
C GLU A 53 -4.05 -1.71 -23.59
N VAL A 54 -3.70 -1.54 -22.31
CA VAL A 54 -2.32 -1.70 -21.81
C VAL A 54 -2.29 -2.80 -20.75
N ASN A 55 -1.28 -3.66 -20.82
CA ASN A 55 -1.04 -4.73 -19.84
C ASN A 55 0.45 -5.01 -19.79
N VAL A 56 1.15 -4.31 -18.90
CA VAL A 56 2.60 -4.35 -18.83
C VAL A 56 3.10 -4.58 -17.42
N THR A 57 4.18 -5.35 -17.30
CA THR A 57 4.89 -5.56 -16.04
C THR A 57 6.31 -5.03 -16.18
N GLY A 58 6.75 -4.20 -15.25
CA GLY A 58 8.10 -3.64 -15.22
C GLY A 58 8.67 -3.65 -13.80
N GLN A 59 9.99 -3.75 -13.70
CA GLN A 59 10.68 -3.61 -12.43
C GLN A 59 11.05 -2.14 -12.21
N VAL A 60 10.92 -1.68 -10.97
CA VAL A 60 11.39 -0.36 -10.54
C VAL A 60 12.37 -0.55 -9.40
N SER A 61 13.50 0.16 -9.49
CA SER A 61 14.58 0.11 -8.50
C SER A 61 14.96 1.49 -7.99
N ASN A 62 15.60 1.52 -6.81
CA ASN A 62 16.05 2.73 -6.16
C ASN A 62 14.93 3.79 -6.08
N ASP A 63 13.71 3.39 -5.74
CA ASP A 63 12.62 4.33 -5.50
C ASP A 63 12.57 4.74 -4.03
N ALA A 64 11.92 5.85 -3.72
CA ALA A 64 11.83 6.37 -2.36
C ALA A 64 10.37 6.56 -1.95
N ASP A 65 10.04 6.13 -0.74
CA ASP A 65 8.73 6.36 -0.17
C ASP A 65 8.73 7.55 0.78
N GLN A 66 7.74 8.42 0.59
CA GLN A 66 7.60 9.66 1.34
C GLN A 66 6.97 9.40 2.70
N VAL A 67 7.39 10.16 3.71
CA VAL A 67 6.74 10.18 5.02
C VAL A 67 5.36 10.82 4.82
N PRO A 68 4.25 10.09 5.06
CA PRO A 68 2.92 10.62 4.77
C PRO A 68 2.58 11.87 5.56
N GLY A 69 1.89 12.81 4.92
CA GLY A 69 1.44 14.06 5.57
C GLY A 69 2.56 15.04 5.92
N THR A 70 3.75 14.90 5.32
CA THR A 70 4.88 15.80 5.54
C THR A 70 5.39 16.44 4.25
N ASP A 71 6.44 17.26 4.33
CA ASP A 71 7.09 17.87 3.17
C ASP A 71 7.54 16.79 2.15
N PRO A 72 7.34 17.00 0.84
CA PRO A 72 7.69 16.05 -0.22
C PRO A 72 9.18 15.64 -0.25
N ALA A 73 10.06 16.36 0.44
CA ALA A 73 11.47 16.00 0.59
C ALA A 73 11.77 15.03 1.75
N ARG A 74 10.77 14.60 2.53
CA ARG A 74 10.95 13.68 3.66
C ARG A 74 10.60 12.25 3.25
N PHE A 75 11.60 11.37 3.30
CA PHE A 75 11.48 9.96 2.96
C PHE A 75 11.71 9.08 4.19
N TRP A 76 11.16 7.86 4.18
CA TRP A 76 11.35 6.89 5.27
C TRP A 76 11.92 5.55 4.81
N ALA A 77 11.74 5.19 3.53
CA ALA A 77 12.23 3.93 2.99
C ALA A 77 12.67 4.04 1.53
N ARG A 78 13.59 3.15 1.16
CA ARG A 78 13.90 2.77 -0.21
C ARG A 78 13.00 1.62 -0.64
N LEU A 79 12.50 1.64 -1.87
CA LEU A 79 11.68 0.57 -2.43
C LEU A 79 12.34 -0.06 -3.67
N GLU A 80 12.10 -1.36 -3.82
CA GLU A 80 12.43 -2.17 -4.99
C GLU A 80 11.20 -3.02 -5.31
N TYR A 81 10.61 -2.89 -6.49
CA TYR A 81 9.31 -3.51 -6.75
C TYR A 81 9.05 -3.88 -8.21
N ASN A 82 8.15 -4.83 -8.39
CA ASN A 82 7.48 -5.05 -9.66
C ASN A 82 6.20 -4.20 -9.70
N ARG A 83 6.02 -3.50 -10.80
CA ARG A 83 4.83 -2.72 -11.12
C ARG A 83 4.10 -3.39 -12.28
N HIS A 84 2.83 -3.71 -12.08
CA HIS A 84 1.93 -4.20 -13.11
C HIS A 84 0.91 -3.12 -13.43
N ILE A 85 0.87 -2.67 -14.67
CA ILE A 85 -0.05 -1.63 -15.14
C ILE A 85 -1.04 -2.26 -16.10
N GLN A 86 -2.31 -2.07 -15.81
CA GLN A 86 -3.41 -2.38 -16.71
C GLN A 86 -4.19 -1.11 -17.00
N VAL A 87 -4.43 -0.84 -18.29
CA VAL A 87 -5.29 0.26 -18.74
C VAL A 87 -6.44 -0.36 -19.50
N TRP A 88 -7.64 -0.13 -19.03
CA TRP A 88 -8.88 -0.58 -19.63
C TRP A 88 -9.60 0.62 -20.22
N LYS A 89 -9.89 0.59 -21.51
CA LYS A 89 -10.87 1.51 -22.10
C LYS A 89 -12.25 1.10 -21.62
N VAL A 90 -12.93 2.02 -20.96
CA VAL A 90 -14.21 1.77 -20.25
C VAL A 90 -15.35 2.65 -20.73
N GLY A 91 -15.09 3.52 -21.69
CA GLY A 91 -16.10 4.43 -22.20
C GLY A 91 -15.54 5.59 -23.00
N ILE A 92 -16.43 6.54 -23.28
CA ILE A 92 -16.10 7.83 -23.91
C ILE A 92 -16.75 8.90 -23.06
N GLN A 93 -15.95 9.85 -22.59
CA GLN A 93 -16.51 11.02 -21.93
C GLN A 93 -16.97 12.02 -22.99
N VAL A 94 -18.28 12.22 -23.06
CA VAL A 94 -18.94 13.16 -23.97
C VAL A 94 -19.33 14.42 -23.19
N ASP A 95 -19.19 15.57 -23.84
CA ASP A 95 -19.34 16.92 -23.27
C ASP A 95 -20.73 17.20 -22.63
N PRO A 96 -20.82 17.95 -21.50
CA PRO A 96 -19.75 18.61 -20.73
C PRO A 96 -19.51 18.01 -19.33
N PRO A 97 -18.35 18.19 -18.61
CA PRO A 97 -17.06 18.90 -18.84
C PRO A 97 -15.80 18.01 -18.54
N PRO A 98 -14.52 18.51 -18.44
CA PRO A 98 -13.86 19.65 -19.09
C PRO A 98 -12.94 19.23 -20.27
N VAL A 99 -12.85 17.93 -20.60
CA VAL A 99 -12.04 17.41 -21.71
C VAL A 99 -12.84 16.33 -22.43
N THR A 100 -12.97 16.44 -23.75
CA THR A 100 -13.52 15.36 -24.58
C THR A 100 -12.42 14.30 -24.79
N GLY A 101 -12.73 13.04 -24.57
CA GLY A 101 -11.74 11.97 -24.76
C GLY A 101 -12.26 10.59 -24.43
N GLU A 102 -11.43 9.58 -24.71
CA GLU A 102 -11.70 8.22 -24.27
C GLU A 102 -11.51 8.14 -22.76
N ARG A 103 -12.40 7.37 -22.11
CA ARG A 103 -12.33 7.13 -20.67
C ARG A 103 -11.62 5.81 -20.43
N TYR A 104 -10.57 5.87 -19.63
CA TYR A 104 -9.81 4.70 -19.23
C TYR A 104 -9.85 4.51 -17.72
N CYS A 105 -9.96 3.26 -17.30
CA CYS A 105 -9.68 2.82 -15.95
C CYS A 105 -8.27 2.26 -15.90
N VAL A 106 -7.47 2.78 -14.99
CA VAL A 106 -6.10 2.35 -14.74
C VAL A 106 -6.09 1.55 -13.45
N LEU A 107 -5.48 0.37 -13.50
CA LEU A 107 -5.11 -0.41 -12.33
C LEU A 107 -3.59 -0.52 -12.30
N VAL A 108 -2.97 -0.12 -11.20
CA VAL A 108 -1.54 -0.29 -11.00
C VAL A 108 -1.30 -1.06 -9.73
N HIS A 109 -0.69 -2.23 -9.85
CA HIS A 109 -0.31 -3.08 -8.73
C HIS A 109 1.19 -2.97 -8.48
N TYR A 110 1.56 -2.88 -7.21
CA TYR A 110 2.94 -2.86 -6.74
C TYR A 110 3.14 -4.03 -5.79
N GLN A 111 4.24 -4.75 -5.98
CA GLN A 111 4.69 -5.77 -5.03
C GLN A 111 6.21 -5.75 -5.00
N GLY A 112 6.77 -5.68 -3.79
CA GLY A 112 8.21 -5.55 -3.67
C GLY A 112 8.74 -5.61 -2.24
N SER A 113 9.96 -5.15 -2.10
CA SER A 113 10.67 -5.02 -0.84
C SER A 113 10.99 -3.57 -0.53
N TRP A 114 11.21 -3.30 0.75
CA TRP A 114 11.64 -2.00 1.21
C TRP A 114 12.74 -2.12 2.26
N MET A 115 13.49 -1.04 2.42
CA MET A 115 14.47 -0.88 3.48
C MET A 115 14.35 0.52 4.08
N THR A 116 14.30 0.63 5.41
CA THR A 116 14.24 1.93 6.08
C THR A 116 15.53 2.71 5.93
N ILE A 117 15.39 4.03 5.90
CA ILE A 117 16.46 4.95 6.25
C ILE A 117 16.27 5.48 7.67
N ALA A 118 17.35 5.97 8.26
CA ALA A 118 17.28 6.58 9.58
C ALA A 118 16.40 7.82 9.53
N GLY A 119 15.35 7.88 10.35
CA GLY A 119 14.38 8.95 10.21
C GLY A 119 13.08 8.79 11.00
N PRO A 120 12.08 9.59 10.64
CA PRO A 120 10.74 9.51 11.22
C PRO A 120 10.07 8.19 10.89
N THR A 121 9.20 7.74 11.79
CA THR A 121 8.38 6.57 11.54
C THR A 121 7.13 6.99 10.75
N PRO A 122 6.76 6.32 9.65
CA PRO A 122 5.69 6.81 8.76
C PRO A 122 4.29 6.81 9.39
N GLY A 123 4.02 5.93 10.35
CA GLY A 123 2.73 5.88 11.07
C GLY A 123 2.56 6.96 12.14
N ASP A 124 3.67 7.53 12.63
CA ASP A 124 3.67 8.57 13.66
C ASP A 124 4.81 9.59 13.42
N PRO A 125 4.75 10.37 12.33
CA PRO A 125 5.86 11.19 11.87
C PRO A 125 6.16 12.39 12.78
N GLY A 126 5.25 12.70 13.71
CA GLY A 126 5.38 13.79 14.68
C GLY A 126 6.03 13.37 16.01
N ASN A 127 6.19 12.07 16.26
CA ASN A 127 6.68 11.58 17.53
C ASN A 127 8.22 11.54 17.58
N PRO A 128 8.88 12.43 18.36
CA PRO A 128 10.34 12.52 18.37
C PRO A 128 11.02 11.30 19.03
N ASN A 129 10.27 10.51 19.80
CA ASN A 129 10.77 9.33 20.50
C ASN A 129 10.67 8.06 19.65
N LEU A 130 9.97 8.11 18.52
CA LEU A 130 9.80 6.98 17.62
C LEU A 130 10.53 7.25 16.30
N LYS A 131 11.81 6.90 16.29
CA LYS A 131 12.68 7.02 15.12
C LYS A 131 13.08 5.64 14.62
N LEU A 132 13.03 5.47 13.31
CA LEU A 132 13.55 4.30 12.63
C LEU A 132 15.06 4.37 12.56
N THR A 133 15.71 3.25 12.81
CA THR A 133 17.09 3.00 12.36
C THR A 133 17.08 2.63 10.89
N ALA A 134 18.18 2.91 10.19
CA ALA A 134 18.35 2.42 8.82
C ALA A 134 18.52 0.90 8.81
N GLY A 135 18.06 0.24 7.74
CA GLY A 135 18.31 -1.18 7.50
C GLY A 135 17.25 -2.14 8.03
N ILE A 136 16.09 -1.66 8.50
CA ILE A 136 14.94 -2.54 8.71
C ILE A 136 14.41 -2.90 7.33
N GLU A 137 14.25 -4.19 7.07
CA GLU A 137 13.80 -4.71 5.78
C GLU A 137 12.38 -5.28 5.90
N GLY A 138 11.67 -5.24 4.79
CA GLY A 138 10.33 -5.79 4.71
C GLY A 138 9.82 -5.95 3.30
N THR A 139 8.58 -6.42 3.19
CA THR A 139 7.84 -6.49 1.94
C THR A 139 6.70 -5.50 1.95
N PHE A 140 6.24 -5.12 0.76
CA PHE A 140 5.03 -4.34 0.63
C PHE A 140 4.25 -4.78 -0.60
N GLU A 141 2.94 -4.55 -0.51
CA GLU A 141 2.04 -4.67 -1.64
C GLU A 141 1.00 -3.54 -1.61
N GLY A 142 0.48 -3.20 -2.78
CA GLY A 142 -0.46 -2.11 -2.88
C GLY A 142 -0.69 -1.65 -4.31
N GLY A 143 -1.24 -0.46 -4.44
CA GLY A 143 -1.56 0.09 -5.74
C GLY A 143 -2.64 1.13 -5.71
N TYR A 144 -3.11 1.44 -6.91
CA TYR A 144 -4.21 2.36 -7.08
C TYR A 144 -5.06 2.02 -8.30
N ARG A 145 -6.32 2.44 -8.20
CA ARG A 145 -7.28 2.50 -9.29
C ARG A 145 -7.51 3.97 -9.61
N ALA A 146 -7.36 4.35 -10.87
CA ALA A 146 -7.55 5.72 -11.32
C ALA A 146 -8.37 5.79 -12.60
N VAL A 147 -8.96 6.96 -12.87
CA VAL A 147 -9.60 7.29 -14.14
C VAL A 147 -8.71 8.26 -14.90
N VAL A 148 -8.50 7.98 -16.19
CA VAL A 148 -7.85 8.89 -17.14
C VAL A 148 -8.87 9.24 -18.22
N ILE A 149 -8.97 10.52 -18.55
CA ILE A 149 -9.67 10.98 -19.76
C ILE A 149 -8.58 11.50 -20.69
N GLY A 150 -8.44 10.90 -21.87
CA GLY A 150 -7.35 11.26 -22.75
C GLY A 150 -7.32 10.46 -24.05
N VAL A 151 -6.13 10.43 -24.64
CA VAL A 151 -5.84 9.69 -25.88
C VAL A 151 -4.65 8.79 -25.63
N LEU A 152 -4.81 7.50 -25.87
CA LEU A 152 -3.71 6.53 -25.80
C LEU A 152 -2.68 6.83 -26.91
N ASN A 153 -1.40 6.84 -26.55
CA ASN A 153 -0.29 7.00 -27.47
C ASN A 153 0.04 5.67 -28.17
N GLU A 154 -0.78 5.29 -29.14
CA GLU A 154 -0.61 4.05 -29.92
C GLU A 154 0.65 4.05 -30.80
N THR A 155 1.16 5.23 -31.14
CA THR A 155 2.36 5.40 -31.97
C THR A 155 3.67 5.40 -31.19
N GLY A 156 3.60 5.35 -29.86
CA GLY A 156 4.75 5.46 -28.97
C GLY A 156 5.73 4.29 -29.11
N SER A 157 6.99 4.51 -28.73
CA SER A 157 8.04 3.49 -28.68
C SER A 157 7.82 2.41 -27.60
N VAL A 158 6.73 2.52 -26.83
CA VAL A 158 6.47 1.70 -25.65
C VAL A 158 5.51 0.58 -26.00
N LYS A 159 5.91 -0.66 -25.68
CA LYS A 159 5.04 -1.83 -25.85
C LYS A 159 3.82 -1.68 -24.95
N LEU A 160 2.62 -1.85 -25.51
CA LEU A 160 1.37 -1.86 -24.74
C LEU A 160 1.14 -3.19 -24.00
N ARG A 161 1.95 -4.23 -24.31
CA ARG A 161 1.82 -5.58 -23.76
C ARG A 161 3.15 -6.18 -23.33
N GLY A 162 3.12 -6.96 -22.27
CA GLY A 162 4.22 -7.81 -21.83
C GLY A 162 5.18 -7.09 -20.89
N ARG A 163 6.48 -7.25 -21.09
CA ARG A 163 7.49 -6.69 -20.20
C ARG A 163 7.82 -5.25 -20.58
N ALA A 164 7.58 -4.31 -19.67
CA ALA A 164 8.08 -2.95 -19.76
C ALA A 164 9.58 -2.90 -19.41
N PRO A 165 10.34 -1.92 -19.91
CA PRO A 165 11.71 -1.69 -19.49
C PRO A 165 11.80 -1.50 -17.97
N THR A 166 12.88 -2.01 -17.37
CA THR A 166 13.20 -1.71 -15.97
C THR A 166 13.47 -0.22 -15.82
N VAL A 167 12.95 0.37 -14.74
CA VAL A 167 13.10 1.78 -14.41
C VAL A 167 13.98 1.89 -13.18
N ASP A 168 15.11 2.56 -13.31
CA ASP A 168 15.91 2.98 -12.16
C ASP A 168 15.53 4.42 -11.80
N ARG A 169 14.97 4.62 -10.60
CA ARG A 169 14.61 5.94 -10.07
C ARG A 169 15.82 6.67 -9.49
N GLY A 170 16.98 6.01 -9.37
CA GLY A 170 18.25 6.64 -9.01
C GLY A 170 18.33 7.20 -7.59
N TRP A 171 17.41 6.83 -6.69
CA TRP A 171 17.45 7.30 -5.31
C TRP A 171 18.58 6.63 -4.53
N SER A 172 19.55 7.44 -4.09
CA SER A 172 20.71 7.00 -3.31
C SER A 172 20.62 7.34 -1.82
N GLY A 173 19.52 7.95 -1.36
CA GLY A 173 19.32 8.38 0.03
C GLY A 173 19.29 9.91 0.24
N LEU A 174 19.17 10.33 1.50
CA LEU A 174 19.17 11.74 1.92
C LEU A 174 20.60 12.31 2.03
N PRO A 175 20.84 13.63 1.83
CA PRO A 175 19.86 14.71 1.58
C PRO A 175 19.57 14.98 0.09
N TYR A 176 20.25 14.31 -0.84
CA TYR A 176 20.06 14.49 -2.28
C TYR A 176 20.17 13.17 -3.05
N ALA A 177 19.02 12.69 -3.50
CA ALA A 177 18.67 12.49 -4.90
C ALA A 177 17.14 12.41 -4.90
N SER A 178 16.45 13.38 -5.51
CA SER A 178 15.01 13.17 -5.76
C SER A 178 14.91 11.94 -6.67
N PRO A 179 14.05 10.95 -6.38
CA PRO A 179 13.85 9.87 -7.34
C PRO A 179 13.46 10.50 -8.68
N ALA A 180 14.03 9.99 -9.77
CA ALA A 180 13.66 10.42 -11.11
C ALA A 180 12.14 10.35 -11.24
N LEU A 181 11.53 11.40 -11.78
CA LEU A 181 10.12 11.38 -12.11
C LEU A 181 9.93 10.37 -13.25
N ASP A 182 9.48 9.16 -12.92
CA ASP A 182 8.83 8.27 -13.85
C ASP A 182 7.32 8.46 -13.69
N ASP A 183 6.82 9.40 -14.48
CA ASP A 183 5.40 9.47 -14.78
C ASP A 183 5.11 8.47 -15.90
N TRP A 184 4.69 7.27 -15.50
CA TRP A 184 4.39 6.23 -16.47
C TRP A 184 3.16 6.58 -17.33
N ILE A 185 2.32 7.53 -16.91
CA ILE A 185 1.14 7.97 -17.68
C ILE A 185 1.59 8.58 -19.00
N ASP A 186 2.61 9.45 -18.96
CA ASP A 186 3.21 10.09 -20.14
C ASP A 186 3.82 9.08 -21.14
N ARG A 187 4.07 7.84 -20.70
CA ARG A 187 4.54 6.77 -21.60
C ARG A 187 3.42 6.19 -22.46
N PHE A 188 2.18 6.18 -21.97
CA PHE A 188 1.04 5.52 -22.64
C PHE A 188 -0.02 6.50 -23.12
N PHE A 189 -0.02 7.73 -22.65
CA PHE A 189 -1.00 8.75 -23.02
C PHE A 189 -0.32 9.95 -23.66
N LEU A 190 -1.06 10.69 -24.48
CA LEU A 190 -0.58 11.98 -24.98
C LEU A 190 -0.42 12.99 -23.83
N PRO A 191 0.56 13.92 -23.93
CA PRO A 191 0.83 14.90 -22.89
C PRO A 191 -0.42 15.66 -22.45
N GLY A 192 -0.53 15.91 -21.13
CA GLY A 192 -1.67 16.59 -20.52
C GLY A 192 -2.78 15.67 -20.02
N SER A 193 -2.65 14.35 -20.23
CA SER A 193 -3.53 13.36 -19.59
C SER A 193 -3.19 13.22 -18.11
N VAL A 194 -4.21 13.28 -17.24
CA VAL A 194 -4.04 13.18 -15.78
C VAL A 194 -4.79 11.96 -15.26
N ALA A 195 -4.13 11.14 -14.45
CA ALA A 195 -4.81 10.10 -13.70
C ALA A 195 -5.43 10.69 -12.43
N THR A 196 -6.74 10.52 -12.30
CA THR A 196 -7.48 10.87 -11.08
C THR A 196 -7.68 9.61 -10.24
N PRO A 197 -6.99 9.46 -9.09
CA PRO A 197 -7.16 8.29 -8.24
C PRO A 197 -8.58 8.20 -7.69
N VAL A 198 -9.16 7.01 -7.77
CA VAL A 198 -10.46 6.66 -7.17
C VAL A 198 -10.24 5.87 -5.88
N TRP A 199 -9.18 5.05 -5.85
CA TRP A 199 -8.75 4.28 -4.70
C TRP A 199 -7.22 4.15 -4.74
N TRP A 200 -6.57 4.17 -3.58
CA TRP A 200 -5.15 3.85 -3.46
C TRP A 200 -4.83 3.31 -2.06
N GLY A 201 -3.85 2.42 -1.98
CA GLY A 201 -3.36 1.93 -0.71
C GLY A 201 -2.16 1.02 -0.84
N TRP A 202 -1.28 1.09 0.15
CA TRP A 202 -0.11 0.25 0.32
C TRP A 202 -0.06 -0.28 1.75
N ILE A 203 0.31 -1.55 1.88
CA ILE A 203 0.58 -2.21 3.15
C ILE A 203 2.04 -2.65 3.18
N TYR A 204 2.72 -2.29 4.25
CA TYR A 204 4.14 -2.56 4.49
C TYR A 204 4.25 -3.52 5.67
N HIS A 205 5.01 -4.59 5.49
CA HIS A 205 5.25 -5.61 6.49
C HIS A 205 6.73 -5.64 6.87
N GLY A 206 7.05 -5.28 8.11
CA GLY A 206 8.39 -5.32 8.68
C GLY A 206 8.39 -6.21 9.92
N GLY A 207 8.83 -7.46 9.77
CA GLY A 207 8.94 -8.41 10.89
C GLY A 207 7.62 -8.78 11.58
N PRO A 208 7.68 -9.53 12.71
CA PRO A 208 6.50 -10.16 13.32
C PRO A 208 5.41 -9.23 13.86
N ASN A 209 5.72 -7.95 14.12
CA ASN A 209 4.80 -7.00 14.77
C ASN A 209 4.80 -5.60 14.16
N SER A 210 5.40 -5.40 12.98
CA SER A 210 5.41 -4.09 12.34
C SER A 210 4.70 -4.15 11.00
N THR A 211 3.50 -3.56 10.99
CA THR A 211 2.67 -3.40 9.82
C THR A 211 2.27 -1.94 9.76
N PHE A 212 2.47 -1.34 8.60
CA PHE A 212 2.05 0.03 8.32
C PHE A 212 1.17 0.04 7.08
N VAL A 213 0.02 0.71 7.16
CA VAL A 213 -0.87 0.94 6.03
C VAL A 213 -0.85 2.42 5.69
N ASN A 214 -0.58 2.72 4.42
CA ASN A 214 -0.67 4.05 3.83
C ASN A 214 -1.78 4.00 2.78
N ALA A 215 -2.93 4.61 3.05
CA ALA A 215 -4.10 4.46 2.19
C ALA A 215 -4.93 5.75 2.07
N CYS A 216 -5.77 5.79 1.03
CA CYS A 216 -6.83 6.79 0.93
C CYS A 216 -7.62 6.85 2.25
N ASN A 217 -8.05 8.06 2.62
CA ASN A 217 -8.83 8.28 3.83
C ASN A 217 -10.23 8.75 3.46
N ILE A 218 -11.19 7.83 3.52
CA ILE A 218 -12.61 8.15 3.34
C ILE A 218 -13.33 7.65 4.58
N SER A 219 -13.87 8.60 5.36
CA SER A 219 -14.57 8.29 6.62
C SER A 219 -15.65 7.23 6.41
N GLY A 220 -15.60 6.16 7.20
CA GLY A 220 -16.55 5.04 7.14
C GLY A 220 -16.35 4.06 5.99
N ASN A 221 -15.31 4.21 5.16
CA ASN A 221 -14.99 3.28 4.09
C ASN A 221 -13.85 2.33 4.53
N ALA A 222 -14.19 1.05 4.73
CA ALA A 222 -13.20 0.03 5.12
C ALA A 222 -12.11 -0.20 4.04
N ASP A 223 -12.40 0.13 2.79
CA ASP A 223 -11.43 0.03 1.70
C ASP A 223 -10.48 1.23 1.63
N CYS A 224 -10.84 2.35 2.26
CA CYS A 224 -10.01 3.55 2.39
C CYS A 224 -9.85 3.93 3.87
N PRO A 225 -9.15 3.10 4.68
CA PRO A 225 -9.09 3.26 6.13
C PRO A 225 -8.22 4.43 6.60
N GLY A 226 -7.53 5.12 5.68
CA GLY A 226 -6.48 6.07 6.00
C GLY A 226 -5.21 5.39 6.52
N ASN A 227 -4.28 6.21 7.01
CA ASN A 227 -3.00 5.72 7.49
C ASN A 227 -3.11 5.14 8.89
N GLY A 228 -2.41 4.03 9.14
CA GLY A 228 -2.34 3.45 10.47
C GLY A 228 -1.38 2.29 10.59
N GLY A 229 -1.22 1.79 11.81
CA GLY A 229 -0.14 0.86 12.13
C GLY A 229 1.21 1.59 12.23
N ASN A 230 2.28 0.83 12.44
CA ASN A 230 3.62 1.39 12.55
C ASN A 230 4.72 0.41 12.15
N ILE A 231 5.82 0.97 11.66
CA ILE A 231 7.08 0.22 11.51
C ILE A 231 7.88 0.39 12.81
N THR A 232 8.39 -0.71 13.36
CA THR A 232 9.14 -0.71 14.62
C THR A 232 10.52 -1.36 14.41
N PRO A 233 11.56 -0.91 15.13
CA PRO A 233 12.89 -1.54 15.11
C PRO A 233 12.89 -2.97 15.65
#